data_AF-A0A1H0X147-F1
#
_entry.id   AF-A0A1H0X147-F1
#
_cell.length_a   1.000
_cell.length_b   1.000
_cell.length_c   1.000
_cell.angle_alpha   90.00
_cell.angle_beta   90.00
_cell.angle_gamma   90.00
#
_symmetry.space_group_name_H-M   'P 1'
#
loop_
_entity.id
_entity.type
_entity.pdbx_description
1 polymer ?
#
loop_
_entity_poly.entity_id
_entity_poly.type
_entity_poly.pdbx_seq_one_letter_code
_entity_poly.pdbx_strand_id
1 'polypeptide(L)'
;MFNHDPIPRPSGPPASSTPVRDYMAAGAPGVSADYVVIPRALAEAMPLPWQQHLTHLLAEFHRTYGHLKWPIYRVVPSRYEKLGDLDEEQLAEVGAIMEIDSDGSLVYRDRSGRKIENAEDRTVLVSCLDPIPAEYANANQSTPPRGFPAPLGGERV
;
A
#
# COMPACT_ATOMS: atom_id res chain seq x y z
N MET A 1 0.50 -46.22 33.41
CA MET A 1 -0.15 -44.98 33.86
C MET A 1 -0.07 -43.99 32.71
N PHE A 2 -1.19 -43.63 32.10
CA PHE A 2 -1.24 -42.57 31.10
C PHE A 2 -1.27 -41.23 31.85
N ASN A 3 -0.28 -40.36 31.61
CA ASN A 3 -0.29 -39.01 32.16
C ASN A 3 -1.45 -38.23 31.53
N HIS A 4 -2.40 -37.83 32.38
CA HIS A 4 -3.54 -36.99 32.06
C HIS A 4 -3.19 -35.49 32.18
N ASP A 5 -1.95 -35.10 31.87
CA ASP A 5 -1.63 -33.68 31.87
C ASP A 5 -2.34 -33.01 30.69
N PRO A 6 -3.19 -31.99 30.94
CA PRO A 6 -3.88 -31.29 29.88
C PRO A 6 -2.85 -30.57 29.00
N ILE A 7 -2.99 -30.74 27.68
CA ILE A 7 -2.18 -30.05 26.67
C ILE A 7 -2.22 -28.54 26.98
N PRO A 8 -1.07 -27.88 27.21
CA PRO A 8 -1.03 -26.45 27.49
C PRO A 8 -1.70 -25.69 26.35
N ARG A 9 -2.77 -24.94 26.65
CA ARG A 9 -3.37 -24.07 25.64
C ARG A 9 -2.40 -22.92 25.37
N PRO A 10 -2.11 -22.60 24.09
CA PRO A 10 -1.30 -21.43 23.78
C PRO A 10 -1.93 -20.19 24.43
N SER A 11 -1.15 -19.53 25.28
CA SER A 11 -1.55 -18.34 26.03
C SER A 11 -1.38 -17.13 25.12
N GLY A 12 -2.30 -16.96 24.18
CA GLY A 12 -2.35 -15.83 23.28
C GLY A 12 -3.78 -15.57 22.81
N PRO A 13 -4.09 -14.36 22.33
CA PRO A 13 -5.34 -14.12 21.62
C PRO A 13 -5.49 -15.15 20.48
N PRO A 14 -6.72 -15.57 20.15
CA PRO A 14 -6.94 -16.56 19.10
C PRO A 14 -6.28 -16.08 17.79
N ALA A 15 -5.64 -17.02 17.08
CA ALA A 15 -5.04 -16.73 15.78
C ALA A 15 -6.10 -16.10 14.87
N SER A 16 -5.75 -14.96 14.25
CA SER A 16 -6.67 -14.25 13.36
C SER A 16 -7.18 -15.16 12.26
N SER A 17 -8.49 -15.10 11.99
CA SER A 17 -9.11 -15.74 10.83
C SER A 17 -8.85 -14.97 9.53
N THR A 18 -8.28 -13.76 9.61
CA THR A 18 -7.98 -12.87 8.47
C THR A 18 -6.57 -12.27 8.57
N PRO A 19 -5.51 -13.09 8.70
CA PRO A 19 -4.17 -12.61 9.05
C PRO A 19 -3.60 -11.61 8.03
N VAL A 20 -3.88 -11.78 6.73
CA VAL A 20 -3.46 -10.84 5.69
C VAL A 20 -4.15 -9.49 5.85
N ARG A 21 -5.46 -9.48 6.10
CA ARG A 21 -6.22 -8.23 6.29
C ARG A 21 -5.70 -7.47 7.50
N ASP A 22 -5.50 -8.17 8.61
CA ASP A 22 -5.10 -7.57 9.87
C ASP A 22 -3.70 -6.95 9.78
N TYR A 23 -2.76 -7.63 9.11
CA TYR A 23 -1.42 -7.10 8.87
C TYR A 23 -1.45 -5.85 7.98
N MET A 24 -2.24 -5.86 6.91
CA MET A 24 -2.33 -4.72 5.99
C MET A 24 -3.04 -3.52 6.61
N ALA A 25 -4.04 -3.75 7.47
CA ALA A 25 -4.74 -2.71 8.20
C ALA A 25 -3.84 -1.94 9.19
N ALA A 26 -2.67 -2.48 9.56
CA ALA A 26 -1.72 -1.83 10.45
C ALA A 26 -0.96 -0.64 9.80
N GLY A 27 -1.20 -0.34 8.52
CA GLY A 27 -0.63 0.83 7.85
C GLY A 27 0.79 0.62 7.33
N ALA A 28 1.10 -0.59 6.85
CA ALA A 28 2.41 -0.90 6.27
C ALA A 28 2.69 -0.11 4.97
N PRO A 29 3.97 0.12 4.61
CA PRO A 29 4.32 0.86 3.41
C PRO A 29 3.85 0.12 2.16
N GLY A 30 3.39 0.88 1.15
CA GLY A 30 2.87 0.31 -0.10
C GLY A 30 1.48 -0.33 0.02
N VAL A 31 0.79 -0.15 1.14
CA VAL A 31 -0.58 -0.66 1.36
C VAL A 31 -1.60 0.47 1.22
N SER A 32 -2.61 0.25 0.40
CA SER A 32 -3.83 1.05 0.31
C SER A 32 -5.06 0.19 0.60
N ALA A 33 -6.26 0.78 0.52
CA ALA A 33 -7.51 0.04 0.71
C ALA A 33 -7.68 -1.12 -0.28
N ASP A 34 -7.18 -0.94 -1.50
CA ASP A 34 -7.43 -1.85 -2.62
C ASP A 34 -6.19 -2.67 -3.04
N TYR A 35 -4.99 -2.19 -2.73
CA TYR A 35 -3.75 -2.78 -3.25
C TYR A 35 -2.64 -2.87 -2.21
N VAL A 36 -1.82 -3.90 -2.38
CA VAL A 36 -0.50 -4.03 -1.75
C VAL A 36 0.52 -4.02 -2.89
N VAL A 37 1.40 -3.02 -2.87
CA VAL A 37 2.44 -2.86 -3.89
C VAL A 37 3.79 -3.21 -3.27
N ILE A 38 4.48 -4.16 -3.89
CA ILE A 38 5.86 -4.50 -3.56
C ILE A 38 6.74 -3.99 -4.71
N PRO A 39 7.55 -2.93 -4.49
CA PRO A 39 8.46 -2.41 -5.50
C PRO A 39 9.47 -3.47 -5.92
N ARG A 40 9.60 -3.70 -7.23
CA ARG A 40 10.48 -4.73 -7.79
C ARG A 40 11.93 -4.58 -7.31
N ALA A 41 12.45 -3.34 -7.29
CA ALA A 41 13.82 -3.06 -6.85
C ALA A 41 14.07 -3.53 -5.41
N LEU A 42 13.11 -3.34 -4.50
CA LEU A 42 13.22 -3.81 -3.12
C LEU A 42 13.06 -5.33 -3.02
N ALA A 43 12.13 -5.90 -3.79
CA ALA A 43 11.93 -7.36 -3.83
C ALA A 43 13.20 -8.10 -4.29
N GLU A 44 13.88 -7.57 -5.31
CA GLU A 44 15.12 -8.13 -5.85
C GLU A 44 16.34 -7.87 -4.94
N ALA A 45 16.28 -6.86 -4.07
CA ALA A 45 17.32 -6.56 -3.08
C ALA A 45 17.16 -7.34 -1.76
N MET A 46 16.07 -8.08 -1.58
CA MET A 46 15.85 -8.90 -0.38
C MET A 46 16.95 -9.99 -0.24
N PRO A 47 17.23 -10.48 0.98
CA PRO A 47 18.07 -11.67 1.15
C PRO A 47 17.55 -12.88 0.35
N LEU A 48 18.46 -13.70 -0.17
CA LEU A 48 18.12 -14.85 -1.02
C LEU A 48 17.04 -15.78 -0.42
N PRO A 49 17.05 -16.14 0.88
CA PRO A 49 15.99 -16.97 1.46
C PRO A 49 14.59 -16.34 1.36
N TRP A 50 14.50 -15.01 1.47
CA TRP A 50 13.23 -14.29 1.35
C TRP A 50 12.75 -14.27 -0.10
N GLN A 51 13.67 -14.05 -1.05
CA GLN A 51 13.34 -14.16 -2.48
C GLN A 51 12.81 -15.55 -2.83
N GLN A 52 13.42 -16.61 -2.28
CA GLN A 52 12.99 -17.98 -2.49
C GLN A 52 11.58 -18.23 -1.92
N HIS A 53 11.32 -17.82 -0.67
CA HIS A 53 10.00 -17.94 -0.06
C HIS A 53 8.93 -17.15 -0.83
N LEU A 54 9.21 -15.90 -1.21
CA LEU A 54 8.29 -15.07 -1.98
C LEU A 54 8.01 -15.69 -3.35
N THR A 55 9.03 -16.16 -4.06
CA THR A 55 8.88 -16.80 -5.37
C THR A 55 8.03 -18.06 -5.29
N HIS A 56 8.23 -18.88 -4.25
CA HIS A 56 7.40 -20.06 -4.02
C HIS A 56 5.93 -19.68 -3.81
N LEU A 57 5.66 -18.71 -2.93
CA LEU A 57 4.31 -18.23 -2.66
C LEU A 57 3.63 -17.66 -3.93
N LEU A 58 4.34 -16.85 -4.71
CA LEU A 58 3.84 -16.31 -5.97
C LEU A 58 3.53 -17.41 -7.00
N ALA A 59 4.36 -18.46 -7.06
CA ALA A 59 4.12 -19.58 -7.95
C ALA A 59 2.81 -20.32 -7.59
N GLU A 60 2.57 -20.58 -6.30
CA GLU A 60 1.32 -21.19 -5.84
C GLU A 60 0.11 -20.27 -6.07
N PHE A 61 0.27 -18.97 -5.84
CA PHE A 61 -0.76 -17.97 -6.08
C PHE A 61 -1.17 -17.94 -7.57
N HIS A 62 -0.20 -17.86 -8.48
CA HIS A 62 -0.45 -17.86 -9.92
C HIS A 62 -1.03 -19.20 -10.41
N ARG A 63 -0.61 -20.33 -9.84
CA ARG A 63 -1.22 -21.63 -10.17
C ARG A 63 -2.70 -21.67 -9.77
N THR A 64 -3.01 -21.16 -8.59
CA THR A 64 -4.38 -21.18 -8.04
C THR A 64 -5.32 -20.26 -8.82
N TYR A 65 -4.89 -19.04 -9.12
CA TYR A 65 -5.73 -17.99 -9.67
C TYR A 65 -5.47 -17.65 -11.15
N GLY A 66 -4.55 -18.37 -11.79
CA GLY A 66 -4.17 -18.13 -13.20
C GLY A 66 -5.25 -18.44 -14.22
N HIS A 67 -6.33 -19.12 -13.81
CA HIS A 67 -7.50 -19.35 -14.65
C HIS A 67 -8.38 -18.10 -14.84
N LEU A 68 -8.17 -17.06 -14.03
CA LEU A 68 -8.89 -15.79 -14.13
C LEU A 68 -8.26 -14.90 -15.21
N LYS A 69 -9.06 -14.01 -15.82
CA LYS A 69 -8.55 -13.00 -16.77
C LYS A 69 -8.09 -11.76 -16.03
N TRP A 70 -6.78 -11.60 -15.86
CA TRP A 70 -6.22 -10.48 -15.12
C TRP A 70 -5.97 -9.32 -16.09
N PRO A 71 -6.38 -8.08 -15.74
CA PRO A 71 -5.98 -6.93 -16.51
C PRO A 71 -4.48 -6.62 -16.26
N ILE A 72 -3.90 -5.80 -17.13
CA ILE A 72 -2.61 -5.19 -16.87
C ILE A 72 -2.86 -3.98 -15.96
N TYR A 73 -2.25 -3.98 -14.77
CA TYR A 73 -2.33 -2.87 -13.84
C TYR A 73 -1.19 -1.89 -14.10
N ARG A 74 -1.52 -0.60 -14.20
CA ARG A 74 -0.54 0.49 -14.19
C ARG A 74 -0.53 1.10 -12.80
N VAL A 75 0.56 0.90 -12.06
CA VAL A 75 0.78 1.49 -10.74
C VAL A 75 1.64 2.74 -10.90
N VAL A 76 1.25 3.83 -10.26
CA VAL A 76 1.98 5.10 -10.28
C VAL A 76 2.31 5.48 -8.83
N PRO A 77 3.56 5.85 -8.50
CA PRO A 77 3.88 6.42 -7.21
C PRO A 77 3.08 7.71 -7.02
N SER A 78 2.46 7.87 -5.87
CA SER A 78 1.63 9.03 -5.58
C SER A 78 1.77 9.48 -4.14
N ARG A 79 1.47 10.75 -3.91
CA ARG A 79 1.41 11.35 -2.58
C ARG A 79 0.11 12.12 -2.42
N TYR A 80 -0.33 12.27 -1.17
CA TYR A 80 -1.49 13.09 -0.86
C TYR A 80 -1.10 14.57 -0.93
N GLU A 81 -1.87 15.34 -1.68
CA GLU A 81 -1.77 16.80 -1.77
C GLU A 81 -3.15 17.42 -1.64
N LYS A 82 -3.23 18.68 -1.22
CA LYS A 82 -4.48 19.41 -1.22
C LYS A 82 -4.85 19.80 -2.64
N LEU A 83 -6.12 19.66 -2.99
CA LEU A 83 -6.62 20.00 -4.33
C LEU A 83 -6.40 21.49 -4.65
N GLY A 84 -6.53 22.36 -3.64
CA GLY A 84 -6.29 23.80 -3.79
C GLY A 84 -4.82 24.19 -4.05
N ASP A 85 -3.87 23.31 -3.72
CA ASP A 85 -2.43 23.56 -3.87
C ASP A 85 -1.89 23.06 -5.22
N LEU A 86 -2.76 22.42 -6.04
CA LEU A 86 -2.36 21.83 -7.32
C LEU A 86 -2.31 22.87 -8.44
N ASP A 87 -1.31 22.72 -9.31
CA ASP A 87 -1.27 23.43 -10.59
C ASP A 87 -2.26 22.84 -11.61
N GLU A 88 -2.42 23.50 -12.76
CA GLU A 88 -3.38 23.09 -13.80
C GLU A 88 -3.09 21.70 -14.37
N GLU A 89 -1.82 21.33 -14.51
CA GLU A 89 -1.41 20.02 -15.04
C GLU A 89 -1.75 18.91 -14.04
N GLN A 90 -1.45 19.13 -12.75
CA GLN A 90 -1.79 18.22 -11.66
C GLN A 90 -3.30 18.10 -11.45
N LEU A 91 -4.05 19.20 -11.57
CA LEU A 91 -5.51 19.19 -11.53
C LEU A 91 -6.07 18.31 -12.64
N ALA A 92 -5.61 18.52 -13.87
CA ALA A 92 -6.04 17.71 -15.02
C ALA A 92 -5.74 16.22 -14.82
N GLU A 93 -4.58 15.89 -14.24
CA GLU A 93 -4.19 14.52 -13.90
C GLU A 93 -5.18 13.83 -12.93
N VAL A 94 -5.61 14.55 -11.89
CA VAL A 94 -6.58 14.04 -10.91
C VAL A 94 -8.04 14.16 -11.39
N GLY A 95 -8.25 14.65 -12.61
CA GLY A 95 -9.57 14.82 -13.22
C GLY A 95 -10.36 15.99 -12.63
N ALA A 96 -9.66 17.02 -12.19
CA ALA A 96 -10.20 18.29 -11.73
C ALA A 96 -9.81 19.43 -12.68
N ILE A 97 -10.61 20.48 -12.72
CA ILE A 97 -10.36 21.70 -13.49
C ILE A 97 -10.66 22.88 -12.58
N MET A 98 -9.82 23.91 -12.65
CA MET A 98 -10.03 25.18 -11.97
C MET A 98 -10.62 26.18 -12.96
N GLU A 99 -11.74 26.79 -12.61
CA GLU A 99 -12.44 27.79 -13.44
C GLU A 99 -12.77 29.03 -12.61
N ILE A 100 -12.96 30.15 -13.30
CA ILE A 100 -13.53 31.37 -12.72
C ILE A 100 -15.02 31.38 -13.07
N ASP A 101 -15.88 31.42 -12.06
CA ASP A 101 -17.33 31.49 -12.25
C ASP A 101 -17.75 32.91 -12.66
N SER A 102 -19.02 33.06 -13.05
CA SER A 102 -19.64 34.32 -13.49
C SER A 102 -19.58 35.47 -12.48
N ASP A 103 -19.37 35.17 -11.19
CA ASP A 103 -19.18 36.13 -10.11
C ASP A 103 -17.70 36.50 -9.86
N GLY A 104 -16.77 35.92 -10.63
CA GLY A 104 -15.33 36.10 -10.45
C GLY A 104 -14.71 35.20 -9.38
N SER A 105 -15.49 34.30 -8.75
CA SER A 105 -14.98 33.36 -7.77
C SER A 105 -14.27 32.17 -8.43
N LEU A 106 -13.26 31.63 -7.74
CA LEU A 106 -12.52 30.46 -8.18
C LEU A 106 -13.27 29.19 -7.75
N VAL A 107 -13.59 28.33 -8.72
CA VAL A 107 -14.33 27.08 -8.49
C VAL A 107 -13.57 25.90 -9.10
N TYR A 108 -13.56 24.79 -8.36
CA TYR A 108 -13.00 23.53 -8.86
C TYR A 108 -14.14 22.63 -9.33
N ARG A 109 -13.97 22.01 -10.50
CA ARG A 109 -14.94 21.08 -11.09
C ARG A 109 -14.29 19.74 -11.37
N ASP A 110 -15.06 18.67 -11.22
CA ASP A 110 -14.65 17.36 -11.72
C ASP A 110 -14.75 17.30 -13.26
N ARG A 111 -14.21 16.23 -13.86
CA ARG A 111 -14.28 15.98 -15.31
C ARG A 111 -15.69 15.98 -15.91
N SER A 112 -16.74 15.87 -15.08
CA SER A 112 -18.13 15.91 -15.52
C SER A 112 -18.71 17.33 -15.43
N GLY A 113 -17.90 18.33 -15.06
CA GLY A 113 -18.29 19.72 -14.89
C GLY A 113 -18.98 20.01 -13.56
N ARG A 114 -19.08 19.03 -12.66
CA ARG A 114 -19.74 19.22 -11.36
C ARG A 114 -18.78 19.88 -10.38
N LYS A 115 -19.27 20.89 -9.66
CA LYS A 115 -18.52 21.60 -8.63
C LYS A 115 -18.05 20.63 -7.54
N ILE A 116 -16.78 20.76 -7.17
CA ILE A 116 -16.18 20.06 -6.05
C ILE A 116 -16.36 20.93 -4.81
N GLU A 117 -17.21 20.49 -3.89
CA GLU A 117 -17.42 21.16 -2.61
C GLU A 117 -16.18 21.01 -1.70
N ASN A 118 -15.88 22.06 -0.92
CA ASN A 118 -14.74 22.12 0.01
C ASN A 118 -13.40 21.73 -0.64
N ALA A 119 -13.15 22.23 -1.86
CA ALA A 119 -11.94 21.92 -2.62
C ALA A 119 -10.65 22.23 -1.84
N GLU A 120 -10.62 23.29 -1.05
CA GLU A 120 -9.44 23.69 -0.26
C GLU A 120 -9.06 22.70 0.85
N ASP A 121 -10.03 21.95 1.38
CA ASP A 121 -9.81 20.95 2.43
C ASP A 121 -9.66 19.52 1.88
N ARG A 122 -9.94 19.34 0.59
CA ARG A 122 -9.95 18.02 -0.04
C ARG A 122 -8.53 17.60 -0.41
N THR A 123 -8.14 16.41 0.01
CA THR A 123 -6.88 15.78 -0.41
C THR A 123 -7.11 14.80 -1.55
N VAL A 124 -6.15 14.73 -2.46
CA VAL A 124 -6.13 13.82 -3.60
C VAL A 124 -4.75 13.20 -3.76
N LEU A 125 -4.68 12.04 -4.42
CA LEU A 125 -3.41 11.43 -4.80
C LEU A 125 -2.93 12.04 -6.10
N VAL A 126 -1.72 12.59 -6.09
CA VAL A 126 -1.04 13.14 -7.26
C VAL A 126 0.21 12.32 -7.53
N SER A 127 0.52 12.08 -8.81
CA SER A 127 1.75 11.39 -9.19
C SER A 127 2.99 12.07 -8.61
N CYS A 128 3.96 11.26 -8.22
CA CYS A 128 5.25 11.73 -7.75
C CYS A 128 6.39 10.92 -8.38
N LEU A 129 7.60 11.47 -8.32
CA LEU A 129 8.80 10.70 -8.65
C LEU A 129 8.92 9.53 -7.69
N ASP A 130 9.21 8.34 -8.22
CA ASP A 130 9.48 7.17 -7.39
C ASP A 130 10.78 7.41 -6.61
N PRO A 131 10.76 7.50 -5.26
CA PRO A 131 11.97 7.70 -4.48
C PRO A 131 12.80 6.41 -4.35
N ILE A 132 12.20 5.25 -4.66
CA ILE A 132 12.77 3.93 -4.36
C ILE A 132 13.97 3.56 -5.26
N PRO A 133 14.01 3.89 -6.57
CA PRO A 133 15.11 3.52 -7.47
C PRO A 133 16.46 4.22 -7.20
N ALA A 134 16.47 5.42 -6.59
CA ALA A 134 17.69 6.24 -6.49
C ALA A 134 18.47 6.06 -5.18
N GLU A 135 17.79 5.80 -4.06
CA GLU A 135 18.39 5.91 -2.72
C GLU A 135 18.57 4.55 -2.02
N TYR A 136 17.87 3.50 -2.46
CA TYR A 136 17.68 2.27 -1.68
C TYR A 136 18.37 1.02 -2.24
N ALA A 137 19.22 1.15 -3.27
CA ALA A 137 20.07 0.05 -3.75
C ALA A 137 20.94 -0.57 -2.62
N ASN A 138 21.19 0.17 -1.53
CA ASN A 138 21.93 -0.25 -0.34
C ASN A 138 21.08 -0.22 0.96
N ALA A 139 19.74 -0.23 0.86
CA ALA A 139 18.83 -0.08 2.02
C ALA A 139 19.06 -1.12 3.14
N ASN A 140 19.67 -2.25 2.83
CA ASN A 140 20.00 -3.30 3.80
C ASN A 140 21.11 -2.90 4.78
N GLN A 141 21.82 -1.78 4.58
CA GLN A 141 22.98 -1.39 5.39
C GLN A 141 22.77 -0.20 6.34
N SER A 142 21.77 0.69 6.12
CA SER A 142 21.67 1.96 6.87
C SER A 142 20.27 2.39 7.34
N THR A 143 19.28 1.50 7.35
CA THR A 143 17.98 1.82 7.96
C THR A 143 17.89 1.16 9.34
N PRO A 144 17.78 1.90 10.47
CA PRO A 144 17.46 1.25 11.73
C PRO A 144 16.13 0.50 11.54
N PRO A 145 15.98 -0.73 12.06
CA PRO A 145 14.72 -1.45 11.97
C PRO A 145 13.68 -0.72 12.82
N ARG A 146 13.01 0.29 12.27
CA ARG A 146 11.67 0.66 12.71
C ARG A 146 10.75 -0.41 12.16
N GLY A 147 10.84 -1.60 12.77
CA GLY A 147 9.97 -2.71 12.46
C GLY A 147 8.54 -2.25 12.66
N PHE A 148 7.72 -2.41 11.62
CA PHE A 148 6.30 -2.62 11.86
C PHE A 148 6.18 -3.80 12.84
N PRO A 149 5.21 -3.77 13.78
CA PRO A 149 5.00 -4.90 14.66
C PRO A 149 4.89 -6.15 13.79
N ALA A 150 5.78 -7.12 14.04
CA ALA A 150 5.65 -8.43 13.44
C ALA A 150 4.23 -8.93 13.71
N PRO A 151 3.55 -9.58 12.75
CA PRO A 151 2.30 -10.24 13.06
C PRO A 151 2.55 -11.11 14.29
N LEU A 152 1.79 -10.88 15.37
CA LEU A 152 1.93 -11.59 16.64
C LEU A 152 1.81 -13.08 16.36
N GLY A 153 2.96 -13.73 16.25
CA GLY A 153 3.11 -15.04 15.65
C GLY A 153 4.51 -15.57 15.95
N GLY A 154 4.82 -15.68 17.24
CA GLY A 154 5.93 -16.49 17.75
C GLY A 154 7.17 -15.73 18.21
N GLU A 155 7.15 -15.28 19.46
CA GLU A 155 8.34 -15.09 20.31
C GLU A 155 7.87 -15.45 21.74
N ARG A 156 8.52 -16.23 22.60
CA ARG A 156 9.83 -16.90 22.69
C ARG A 156 9.69 -18.03 23.74
N VAL A 157 10.46 -19.11 23.64
CA VAL A 157 11.58 -19.48 24.56
C VAL A 157 12.58 -20.28 23.75
#